data_AF-A0A9P5QE72-F1
#
_entry.id   AF-A0A9P5QE72-F1
#
_cell.length_a   1.000
_cell.length_b   1.000
_cell.length_c   1.000
_cell.angle_alpha   90.00
_cell.angle_beta   90.00
_cell.angle_gamma   90.00
#
_symmetry.space_group_name_H-M   'P 1'
#
loop_
_entity.id
_entity.type
_entity.pdbx_description
1 polymer ?
#
loop_
_entity_poly.entity_id
_entity_poly.type
_entity_poly.pdbx_seq_one_letter_code
_entity_poly.pdbx_strand_id
1 'polypeptide(L)'
;MTEHQYQQFRLTDIIEKVCVTTADASASNSSSSCYVSLEDIQDVFPEAMRFKLNGDPIPFLKEPDGTRIQPLRIAFYRDKILDVIIGPLQSNNQFSRDLLLTSSNLDQSPYSSHIPRSFEQAEMIKYDPALNQSTLEKHIIENTIENKELLQEITSSLREAKVKDDKMLALQQEMLVLQLEAKKKDEEIISLQNQALDRLAILQKHAQAILVQNFELHEYPIPRFFIILPVDQTKWNPKKILENKFRLHFLCECGDHTVKASKTSQNNIHIAKHEGYEIRNGTEFFS
;
A
#
# COMPACT_ATOMS: atom_id res chain seq x y z
N MET A 1 -4.37 0.05 32.91
CA MET A 1 -3.94 -0.94 31.91
C MET A 1 -3.36 -0.16 30.76
N THR A 2 -2.06 -0.31 30.47
CA THR A 2 -1.42 0.31 29.32
C THR A 2 -1.80 -0.50 28.08
N GLU A 3 -2.40 0.17 27.10
CA GLU A 3 -2.76 -0.47 25.83
C GLU A 3 -1.47 -0.84 25.08
N HIS A 4 -1.34 -2.12 24.69
CA HIS A 4 -0.20 -2.57 23.91
C HIS A 4 -0.23 -1.93 22.52
N GLN A 5 0.86 -1.27 22.14
CA GLN A 5 1.03 -0.69 20.82
C GLN A 5 1.75 -1.67 19.89
N TYR A 6 1.39 -1.63 18.61
CA TYR A 6 1.96 -2.51 17.58
C TYR A 6 2.35 -1.71 16.34
N GLN A 7 3.49 -2.07 15.75
CA GLN A 7 3.94 -1.59 14.45
C GLN A 7 3.61 -2.63 13.38
N GLN A 8 3.05 -2.19 12.26
CA GLN A 8 2.79 -3.06 11.12
C GLN A 8 4.00 -3.13 10.18
N PHE A 9 4.32 -4.33 9.74
CA PHE A 9 5.38 -4.64 8.77
C PHE A 9 4.79 -5.43 7.61
N ARG A 10 5.25 -5.16 6.40
CA ARG A 10 4.83 -5.85 5.16
C ARG A 10 6.04 -6.48 4.48
N LEU A 11 5.93 -7.76 4.13
CA LEU A 11 6.86 -8.43 3.23
C LEU A 11 6.05 -9.05 2.10
N THR A 12 6.20 -8.54 0.87
CA THR A 12 5.33 -8.90 -0.27
C THR A 12 3.85 -8.62 0.05
N ASP A 13 3.01 -9.65 0.14
CA ASP A 13 1.58 -9.55 0.43
C ASP A 13 1.23 -9.87 1.90
N ILE A 14 2.23 -10.22 2.73
CA ILE A 14 2.04 -10.60 4.13
C ILE A 14 2.23 -9.37 5.02
N ILE A 15 1.25 -9.10 5.88
CA ILE A 15 1.29 -8.01 6.86
C ILE A 15 1.21 -8.59 8.27
N GLU A 16 2.20 -8.28 9.10
CA GLU A 16 2.26 -8.72 10.50
C GLU A 16 2.45 -7.55 11.46
N LYS A 17 2.12 -7.79 12.74
CA LYS A 17 2.19 -6.80 13.81
C LYS A 17 3.25 -7.19 14.84
N VAL A 18 4.20 -6.30 15.08
CA VAL A 18 5.26 -6.48 16.09
C VAL A 18 5.02 -5.52 17.25
N CYS A 19 5.21 -6.00 18.48
CA CYS A 19 5.00 -5.20 19.69
C CYS A 19 5.95 -4.00 19.73
N VAL A 20 5.45 -2.84 20.18
CA VAL A 20 6.24 -1.62 20.35
C VAL A 20 6.72 -1.53 21.78
N THR A 21 8.02 -1.35 21.97
CA THR A 21 8.63 -1.16 23.28
C THR A 21 8.74 0.32 23.59
N THR A 22 8.22 0.73 24.73
CA THR A 22 8.41 2.07 25.28
C THR A 22 9.68 2.07 26.12
N ALA A 23 10.66 2.91 25.81
CA ALA A 23 11.80 3.09 26.70
C ALA A 23 11.31 3.66 28.03
N ASP A 24 11.66 3.00 29.14
CA ASP A 24 11.33 3.50 30.48
C ASP A 24 11.91 4.92 30.64
N ALA A 25 11.02 5.87 30.93
CA ALA A 25 11.33 7.31 30.97
C ALA A 25 12.20 7.71 32.18
N SER A 26 13.00 6.80 32.75
CA SER A 26 13.51 6.92 34.11
C SER A 26 14.70 7.86 34.29
N ALA A 27 15.20 8.56 33.25
CA ALA A 27 16.36 9.44 33.46
C ALA A 27 16.52 10.67 32.54
N SER A 28 15.78 10.83 31.44
CA SER A 28 15.94 12.00 30.57
C SER A 28 14.61 12.59 30.12
N ASN A 29 14.44 13.90 30.33
CA ASN A 29 13.29 14.72 29.88
C ASN A 29 13.13 14.81 28.35
N SER A 30 13.79 13.93 27.60
CA SER A 30 13.61 13.78 26.17
C SER A 30 12.42 12.86 25.93
N SER A 31 11.41 13.37 25.24
CA SER A 31 10.27 12.64 24.67
C SER A 31 10.46 11.11 24.61
N SER A 32 9.62 10.36 25.34
CA SER A 32 9.65 8.89 25.36
C SER A 32 9.70 8.36 23.93
N SER A 33 10.84 7.81 23.52
CA SER A 33 10.99 7.22 22.21
C SER A 33 10.42 5.80 22.25
N CYS A 34 9.38 5.56 21.46
CA CYS A 34 8.87 4.24 21.19
C CYS A 34 9.68 3.63 20.04
N TYR A 35 10.04 2.35 20.17
CA TYR A 35 10.86 1.66 19.19
C TYR A 35 10.42 0.22 19.00
N VAL A 36 10.91 -0.40 17.91
CA VAL A 36 10.77 -1.83 17.65
C VAL A 36 12.17 -2.41 17.47
N SER A 37 12.48 -3.50 18.16
CA SER A 37 13.78 -4.16 18.03
C SER A 37 13.84 -4.97 16.73
N LEU A 38 15.04 -5.09 16.14
CA LEU A 38 15.24 -5.93 14.97
C LEU A 38 14.98 -7.41 15.29
N GLU A 39 15.30 -7.84 16.51
CA GLU A 39 15.08 -9.21 16.99
C GLU A 39 13.58 -9.57 16.98
N ASP A 40 12.72 -8.74 17.58
CA ASP A 40 11.27 -8.96 17.58
C ASP A 40 10.68 -8.97 16.15
N ILE A 41 11.29 -8.20 15.23
CA ILE A 41 10.88 -8.21 13.82
C ILE A 41 11.35 -9.50 13.14
N GLN A 42 12.53 -10.00 13.47
CA GLN A 42 13.10 -11.24 12.93
C GLN A 42 12.38 -12.49 13.44
N ASP A 43 11.78 -12.45 14.63
CA ASP A 43 10.91 -13.54 15.09
C ASP A 43 9.70 -13.77 14.17
N VAL A 44 9.23 -12.70 13.51
CA VAL A 44 8.12 -12.74 12.56
C VAL A 44 8.60 -12.89 11.11
N PHE A 45 9.70 -12.21 10.77
CA PHE A 45 10.32 -12.22 9.44
C PHE A 45 11.82 -12.57 9.58
N PRO A 46 12.20 -13.86 9.63
CA PRO A 46 13.58 -14.28 9.95
C PRO A 46 14.68 -13.68 9.08
N GLU A 47 14.36 -13.32 7.85
CA GLU A 47 15.29 -12.74 6.88
C GLU A 47 15.29 -11.20 6.86
N ALA A 48 14.54 -10.55 7.76
CA ALA A 48 14.47 -9.10 7.82
C ALA A 48 15.83 -8.46 8.14
N MET A 49 16.26 -7.53 7.29
CA MET A 49 17.53 -6.82 7.48
C MET A 49 17.41 -5.30 7.43
N ARG A 50 16.53 -4.77 6.57
CA ARG A 50 16.32 -3.32 6.40
C ARG A 50 14.84 -3.03 6.22
N PHE A 51 14.47 -1.77 6.37
CA PHE A 51 13.08 -1.34 6.31
C PHE A 51 12.93 -0.12 5.41
N LYS A 52 11.77 0.00 4.76
CA LYS A 52 11.36 1.17 3.99
C LYS A 52 10.02 1.71 4.46
N LEU A 53 9.83 3.01 4.33
CA LEU A 53 8.53 3.66 4.45
C LEU A 53 8.28 4.42 3.15
N ASN A 54 7.25 4.03 2.39
CA ASN A 54 6.93 4.64 1.09
C ASN A 54 8.11 4.65 0.10
N GLY A 55 8.96 3.61 0.12
CA GLY A 55 10.15 3.50 -0.72
C GLY A 55 11.44 4.06 -0.11
N ASP A 56 11.34 4.92 0.90
CA ASP A 56 12.49 5.55 1.56
C ASP A 56 13.09 4.66 2.65
N PRO A 57 14.42 4.48 2.71
CA PRO A 57 15.06 3.63 3.70
C PRO A 57 14.97 4.22 5.11
N ILE A 58 14.54 3.39 6.08
CA ILE A 58 14.50 3.76 7.49
C ILE A 58 15.86 3.44 8.14
N PRO A 59 16.55 4.43 8.74
CA PRO A 59 17.78 4.17 9.46
C PRO A 59 17.51 3.53 10.83
N PHE A 60 18.43 2.66 11.27
CA PHE A 60 18.50 2.25 12.67
C PHE A 60 18.81 3.45 13.57
N LEU A 61 18.26 3.43 14.79
CA LEU A 61 18.52 4.46 15.79
C LEU A 61 20.01 4.50 16.15
N LYS A 62 20.51 5.72 16.33
CA LYS A 62 21.91 6.01 16.65
C LYS A 62 21.99 6.91 17.89
N GLU A 63 23.07 6.76 18.63
CA GLU A 63 23.45 7.68 19.69
C GLU A 63 23.95 9.02 19.12
N PRO A 64 24.06 10.08 19.96
CA PRO A 64 24.55 11.39 19.52
C PRO A 64 25.95 11.38 18.88
N ASP A 65 26.78 10.38 19.19
CA ASP A 65 28.10 10.17 18.60
C ASP A 65 28.06 9.53 17.19
N GLY A 66 26.87 9.15 16.71
CA GLY A 66 26.65 8.49 15.42
C GLY A 66 26.75 6.96 15.45
N THR A 67 27.06 6.36 16.60
CA THR A 67 27.13 4.91 16.80
C THR A 67 25.71 4.32 16.82
N ARG A 68 25.52 3.14 16.22
CA ARG A 68 24.21 2.46 16.25
C ARG A 68 23.93 1.92 17.63
N ILE A 69 22.71 2.11 18.11
CA ILE A 69 22.30 1.62 19.42
C ILE A 69 22.11 0.09 19.35
N GLN A 70 22.58 -0.62 20.38
CA GLN A 70 22.40 -2.08 20.53
C GLN A 70 21.41 -2.41 21.67
N PRO A 71 20.52 -3.41 21.49
CA PRO A 71 20.26 -4.15 20.25
C PRO A 71 19.71 -3.23 19.14
N LEU A 72 19.94 -3.59 17.88
CA LEU A 72 19.49 -2.80 16.72
C LEU A 72 17.99 -2.58 16.79
N ARG A 73 17.56 -1.33 16.59
CA ARG A 73 16.17 -0.91 16.71
C ARG A 73 15.86 0.25 15.77
N ILE A 74 14.59 0.34 15.37
CA ILE A 74 14.05 1.45 14.56
C ILE A 74 13.02 2.24 15.36
N ALA A 75 12.78 3.49 14.97
CA ALA A 75 11.71 4.30 15.55
C ALA A 75 10.33 3.68 15.27
N PHE A 76 9.37 3.93 16.17
CA PHE A 76 7.97 3.60 15.92
C PHE A 76 7.32 4.62 14.97
N TYR A 77 6.60 4.14 13.96
CA TYR A 77 5.88 4.93 12.96
C TYR A 77 4.38 4.66 13.07
N ARG A 78 3.71 5.46 13.90
CA ARG A 78 2.29 5.32 14.19
C ARG A 78 1.44 5.35 12.91
N ASP A 79 0.53 4.39 12.80
CA ASP A 79 -0.42 4.24 11.68
C ASP A 79 0.25 4.12 10.30
N LYS A 80 1.50 3.66 10.25
CA LYS A 80 2.24 3.36 9.02
C LYS A 80 2.55 1.87 8.93
N ILE A 81 2.66 1.39 7.70
CA ILE A 81 3.12 0.02 7.38
C ILE A 81 4.54 0.15 6.82
N LEU A 82 5.48 -0.60 7.40
CA LEU A 82 6.88 -0.57 6.98
C LEU A 82 7.19 -1.77 6.07
N ASP A 83 7.80 -1.52 4.92
CA ASP A 83 8.21 -2.58 4.00
C ASP A 83 9.50 -3.23 4.49
N VAL A 84 9.49 -4.56 4.64
CA VAL A 84 10.64 -5.36 5.02
C VAL A 84 11.48 -5.66 3.78
N ILE A 85 12.78 -5.39 3.87
CA ILE A 85 13.76 -5.77 2.87
C ILE A 85 14.56 -6.94 3.42
N ILE A 86 14.44 -8.08 2.75
CA ILE A 86 15.29 -9.25 2.96
C ILE A 86 16.65 -8.99 2.30
N GLY A 87 17.74 -9.39 2.98
CA GLY A 87 19.06 -9.36 2.38
C GLY A 87 19.17 -10.38 1.24
N PRO A 88 20.16 -10.25 0.35
CA PRO A 88 20.52 -11.40 -0.48
C PRO A 88 20.81 -12.55 0.48
N LEU A 89 20.12 -13.67 0.30
CA LEU A 89 20.45 -14.94 0.96
C LEU A 89 21.95 -15.11 0.74
N GLN A 90 22.74 -14.82 1.78
CA GLN A 90 24.14 -15.20 1.76
C GLN A 90 24.07 -16.71 1.79
N SER A 91 24.11 -17.32 0.60
CA SER A 91 24.15 -18.75 0.44
C SER A 91 25.40 -19.18 1.20
N ASN A 92 25.19 -19.60 2.44
CA ASN A 92 26.23 -20.11 3.32
C ASN A 92 26.69 -21.44 2.72
N ASN A 93 27.60 -21.35 1.74
CA ASN A 93 28.54 -22.42 1.47
C ASN A 93 29.88 -22.03 2.10
N GLN A 94 30.27 -22.88 3.03
CA GLN A 94 31.46 -22.86 3.84
C GLN A 94 32.75 -22.77 3.01
N PHE A 95 33.75 -22.12 3.60
CA PHE A 95 35.16 -22.50 3.54
C PHE A 95 35.74 -22.87 2.16
N SER A 96 36.44 -21.93 1.54
CA SER A 96 37.91 -22.03 1.50
C SER A 96 38.56 -20.69 1.23
N ARG A 97 39.68 -20.53 1.93
CA ARG A 97 40.65 -19.44 1.82
C ARG A 97 41.04 -19.22 0.37
N ASP A 98 40.99 -17.97 -0.09
CA ASP A 98 42.19 -17.24 -0.52
C ASP A 98 41.78 -15.87 -1.05
N LEU A 99 41.91 -14.87 -0.18
CA LEU A 99 42.14 -13.50 -0.61
C LEU A 99 43.59 -13.44 -1.08
N LEU A 100 43.82 -13.26 -2.38
CA LEU A 100 44.88 -12.39 -2.87
C LEU A 100 44.64 -12.02 -4.34
N LEU A 101 44.58 -10.70 -4.53
CA LEU A 101 45.00 -9.93 -5.71
C LEU A 101 43.93 -9.52 -6.75
N THR A 102 43.76 -8.19 -6.75
CA THR A 102 43.83 -7.28 -7.91
C THR A 102 42.70 -7.26 -8.91
N SER A 103 41.91 -6.18 -8.79
CA SER A 103 41.76 -5.13 -9.79
C SER A 103 42.25 -5.40 -11.22
N SER A 104 41.30 -5.19 -12.14
CA SER A 104 41.42 -4.58 -13.48
C SER A 104 42.06 -5.36 -14.63
N ASN A 105 41.26 -5.41 -15.72
CA ASN A 105 41.60 -5.53 -17.14
C ASN A 105 41.91 -6.92 -17.72
N LEU A 106 41.07 -7.31 -18.69
CA LEU A 106 41.28 -8.13 -19.91
C LEU A 106 39.85 -8.35 -20.46
N ASP A 107 39.37 -7.74 -21.55
CA ASP A 107 39.93 -7.75 -22.91
C ASP A 107 40.72 -9.01 -23.21
N GLN A 108 40.00 -10.10 -23.50
CA GLN A 108 40.29 -11.03 -24.59
C GLN A 108 39.31 -12.21 -24.50
N SER A 109 38.50 -12.36 -25.54
CA SER A 109 37.79 -13.61 -25.85
C SER A 109 38.70 -14.44 -26.75
N PRO A 110 39.08 -15.66 -26.34
CA PRO A 110 39.51 -16.68 -27.27
C PRO A 110 38.68 -17.96 -27.05
N TYR A 111 37.49 -18.03 -27.65
CA TYR A 111 36.87 -19.34 -27.89
C TYR A 111 37.47 -19.95 -29.15
N SER A 112 38.59 -20.62 -28.93
CA SER A 112 39.17 -21.62 -29.80
C SER A 112 38.28 -22.87 -29.77
N SER A 113 37.52 -23.11 -30.84
CA SER A 113 36.82 -24.37 -31.07
C SER A 113 37.84 -25.43 -31.49
N HIS A 114 38.26 -26.26 -30.53
CA HIS A 114 39.00 -27.49 -30.79
C HIS A 114 38.12 -28.48 -31.56
N ILE A 115 38.48 -28.74 -32.81
CA ILE A 115 38.00 -29.86 -33.61
C ILE A 115 38.78 -31.11 -33.16
N PRO A 116 38.13 -32.22 -32.74
CA PRO A 116 38.82 -33.49 -32.61
C PRO A 116 39.07 -34.05 -34.01
N ARG A 117 40.32 -33.91 -34.48
CA ARG A 117 40.81 -34.61 -35.68
C ARG A 117 41.19 -36.02 -35.27
N SER A 118 40.21 -36.93 -35.25
CA SER A 118 40.46 -38.36 -35.14
C SER A 118 40.99 -38.88 -36.48
N PHE A 119 42.23 -39.34 -36.41
CA PHE A 119 42.87 -40.24 -37.37
C PHE A 119 42.03 -41.50 -37.54
N GLU A 120 41.70 -41.87 -38.77
CA GLU A 120 41.44 -43.26 -39.13
C GLU A 120 42.17 -43.61 -40.43
N GLN A 121 42.86 -44.73 -40.35
CA GLN A 121 43.80 -45.25 -41.32
C GLN A 121 43.05 -45.69 -42.58
N ALA A 122 43.53 -45.26 -43.74
CA ALA A 122 43.12 -45.78 -45.03
C ALA A 122 43.67 -47.21 -45.19
N GLU A 123 42.85 -48.20 -44.83
CA GLU A 123 43.06 -49.58 -45.25
C GLU A 123 42.64 -49.72 -46.71
N MET A 124 43.65 -49.94 -47.55
CA MET A 124 43.53 -50.09 -48.99
C MET A 124 43.04 -51.52 -49.30
N ILE A 125 41.72 -51.72 -49.25
CA ILE A 125 41.09 -52.98 -49.65
C ILE A 125 41.18 -53.09 -51.19
N LYS A 126 41.92 -54.10 -51.66
CA LYS A 126 41.93 -54.53 -53.06
C LYS A 126 40.52 -54.99 -53.44
N TYR A 127 39.87 -54.23 -54.30
CA TYR A 127 38.59 -54.59 -54.92
C TYR A 127 38.82 -55.63 -56.02
N ASP A 128 38.15 -56.76 -55.87
CA ASP A 128 37.99 -57.80 -56.88
C ASP A 128 36.76 -57.44 -57.74
N PRO A 129 36.90 -57.12 -59.04
CA PRO A 129 35.85 -56.47 -59.84
C PRO A 129 34.81 -57.43 -60.44
N ALA A 130 34.74 -58.67 -59.98
CA ALA A 130 33.94 -59.71 -60.62
C ALA A 130 32.97 -60.43 -59.67
N LEU A 131 32.07 -59.70 -59.00
CA LEU A 131 30.84 -60.31 -58.49
C LEU A 131 29.70 -59.29 -58.30
N ASN A 132 28.58 -59.58 -58.97
CA ASN A 132 27.20 -59.23 -58.60
C ASN A 132 26.68 -57.78 -58.72
N GLN A 133 26.47 -57.32 -59.95
CA GLN A 133 25.53 -56.23 -60.29
C GLN A 133 24.11 -56.46 -59.74
N SER A 134 23.66 -57.72 -59.64
CA SER A 134 22.30 -58.07 -59.18
C SER A 134 22.06 -57.81 -57.68
N THR A 135 23.09 -57.89 -56.84
CA THR A 135 22.93 -57.67 -55.39
C THR A 135 22.84 -56.18 -55.07
N LEU A 136 23.52 -55.34 -55.86
CA LEU A 136 23.50 -53.89 -55.69
C LEU A 136 22.13 -53.29 -56.03
N GLU A 137 21.49 -53.75 -57.11
CA GLU A 137 20.16 -53.25 -57.52
C GLU A 137 19.08 -53.56 -56.48
N LYS A 138 19.12 -54.75 -55.86
CA LYS A 138 18.18 -55.10 -54.77
C LYS A 138 18.36 -54.19 -53.56
N HIS A 139 19.61 -53.92 -53.18
CA HIS A 139 19.91 -53.08 -52.01
C HIS A 139 19.54 -51.61 -52.23
N ILE A 140 19.67 -51.11 -53.47
CA ILE A 140 19.18 -49.77 -53.83
C ILE A 140 17.67 -49.69 -53.68
N ILE A 141 16.92 -50.70 -54.15
CA ILE A 141 15.45 -50.69 -54.06
C ILE A 141 14.97 -50.75 -52.60
N GLU A 142 15.54 -51.63 -51.77
CA GLU A 142 15.20 -51.72 -50.33
C GLU A 142 15.49 -50.40 -49.60
N ASN A 143 16.68 -49.82 -49.79
CA ASN A 143 17.02 -48.51 -49.21
C ASN A 143 16.06 -47.41 -49.69
N THR A 144 15.58 -47.49 -50.93
CA THR A 144 14.64 -46.49 -51.45
C THR A 144 13.26 -46.61 -50.79
N ILE A 145 12.82 -47.82 -50.42
CA ILE A 145 11.56 -48.05 -49.72
C ILE A 145 11.65 -47.57 -48.27
N GLU A 146 12.69 -47.96 -47.54
CA GLU A 146 12.90 -47.54 -46.15
C GLU A 146 13.00 -46.00 -46.02
N ASN A 147 13.71 -45.36 -46.96
CA ASN A 147 13.81 -43.90 -46.98
C ASN A 147 12.46 -43.21 -47.23
N LYS A 148 11.53 -43.81 -47.98
CA LYS A 148 10.19 -43.23 -48.19
C LYS A 148 9.34 -43.30 -46.92
N GLU A 149 9.40 -44.39 -46.18
CA GLU A 149 8.68 -44.55 -44.92
C GLU A 149 9.20 -43.55 -43.87
N LEU A 150 10.53 -43.42 -43.76
CA LEU A 150 11.14 -42.42 -42.86
C LEU A 150 10.74 -40.98 -43.21
N LEU A 151 10.71 -40.65 -44.51
CA LEU A 151 10.32 -39.30 -44.96
C LEU A 151 8.85 -38.99 -44.66
N GLN A 152 7.99 -40.02 -44.71
CA GLN A 152 6.59 -39.92 -44.33
C GLN A 152 6.44 -39.70 -42.81
N GLU A 153 7.21 -40.40 -41.98
CA GLU A 153 7.22 -40.22 -40.52
C GLU A 153 7.72 -38.83 -40.12
N ILE A 154 8.80 -38.34 -40.75
CA ILE A 154 9.31 -36.98 -40.54
C ILE A 154 8.24 -35.95 -40.91
N THR A 155 7.56 -36.13 -42.05
CA THR A 155 6.51 -35.21 -42.50
C THR A 155 5.32 -35.19 -41.55
N SER A 156 4.93 -36.36 -41.03
CA SER A 156 3.87 -36.49 -40.02
C SER A 156 4.25 -35.76 -38.72
N SER A 157 5.46 -35.99 -38.23
CA SER A 157 5.99 -35.37 -37.01
C SER A 157 6.08 -33.85 -37.14
N LEU A 158 6.52 -33.34 -38.30
CA LEU A 158 6.60 -31.90 -38.57
C LEU A 158 5.21 -31.24 -38.58
N ARG A 159 4.21 -31.93 -39.13
CA ARG A 159 2.81 -31.46 -39.12
C ARG A 159 2.26 -31.43 -37.69
N GLU A 160 2.52 -32.46 -36.89
CA GLU A 160 2.07 -32.50 -35.48
C GLU A 160 2.74 -31.39 -34.65
N ALA A 161 4.04 -31.15 -34.83
CA ALA A 161 4.76 -30.07 -34.19
C ALA A 161 4.15 -28.70 -34.53
N LYS A 162 3.84 -28.45 -35.80
CA LYS A 162 3.18 -27.21 -36.23
C LYS A 162 1.81 -27.01 -35.57
N VAL A 163 1.00 -28.06 -35.48
CA VAL A 163 -0.31 -27.99 -34.80
C VAL A 163 -0.15 -27.69 -33.31
N LYS A 164 0.89 -28.24 -32.66
CA LYS A 164 1.19 -27.95 -31.25
C LYS A 164 1.65 -26.50 -31.06
N ASP A 165 2.48 -25.98 -31.97
CA ASP A 165 2.93 -24.58 -31.94
C ASP A 165 1.76 -23.60 -32.12
N ASP A 166 0.85 -23.88 -33.07
CA ASP A 166 -0.35 -23.05 -33.28
C ASP A 166 -1.25 -23.05 -32.03
N LYS A 167 -1.41 -24.21 -31.37
CA LYS A 167 -2.15 -24.32 -30.10
C LYS A 167 -1.47 -23.57 -28.96
N MET A 168 -0.14 -23.65 -28.87
CA MET A 168 0.64 -22.92 -27.85
C MET A 168 0.49 -21.41 -28.04
N LEU A 169 0.52 -20.92 -29.28
CA LEU A 169 0.31 -19.52 -29.58
C LEU A 169 -1.10 -19.05 -29.17
N ALA A 170 -2.12 -19.86 -29.46
CA ALA A 170 -3.49 -19.56 -29.03
C ALA A 170 -3.63 -19.49 -27.50
N LEU A 171 -3.01 -20.43 -26.76
CA LEU A 171 -3.00 -20.42 -25.30
C LEU A 171 -2.24 -19.21 -24.73
N GLN A 172 -1.12 -18.81 -25.34
CA GLN A 172 -0.40 -17.60 -24.92
C GLN A 172 -1.25 -16.34 -25.12
N GLN A 173 -2.03 -16.28 -26.20
CA GLN A 173 -2.91 -15.16 -26.47
C GLN A 173 -4.09 -15.11 -25.48
N GLU A 174 -4.70 -16.25 -25.16
CA GLU A 174 -5.77 -16.35 -24.15
C GLU A 174 -5.27 -15.93 -22.76
N MET A 175 -4.08 -16.40 -22.36
CA MET A 175 -3.45 -16.00 -21.11
C MET A 175 -3.24 -14.48 -21.03
N LEU A 176 -2.82 -13.84 -22.12
CA LEU A 176 -2.60 -12.39 -22.16
C LEU A 176 -3.93 -11.62 -22.02
N VAL A 177 -5.00 -12.12 -22.65
CA VAL A 177 -6.36 -11.55 -22.48
C VAL A 177 -6.82 -11.65 -21.03
N LEU A 178 -6.63 -12.80 -20.38
CA LEU A 178 -7.01 -13.00 -18.98
C LEU A 178 -6.21 -12.09 -18.04
N GLN A 179 -4.89 -11.91 -18.28
CA GLN A 179 -4.08 -10.98 -17.50
C GLN A 179 -4.55 -9.54 -17.64
N LEU A 180 -4.95 -9.12 -18.85
CA LEU A 180 -5.48 -7.78 -19.08
C LEU A 180 -6.83 -7.57 -18.37
N GLU A 181 -7.72 -8.58 -18.40
CA GLU A 181 -9.00 -8.53 -17.70
C GLU A 181 -8.81 -8.46 -16.18
N ALA A 182 -7.91 -9.28 -15.62
CA ALA A 182 -7.58 -9.25 -14.20
C ALA A 182 -7.07 -7.86 -13.78
N LYS A 183 -6.12 -7.30 -14.54
CA LYS A 183 -5.60 -5.95 -14.27
C LYS A 183 -6.67 -4.87 -14.33
N LYS A 184 -7.60 -4.95 -15.29
CA LYS A 184 -8.73 -4.02 -15.39
C LYS A 184 -9.64 -4.10 -14.17
N LYS A 185 -9.93 -5.30 -13.66
CA LYS A 185 -10.73 -5.49 -12.44
C LYS A 185 -10.01 -4.96 -11.21
N ASP A 186 -8.70 -5.14 -11.12
CA ASP A 186 -7.89 -4.57 -10.02
C ASP A 186 -7.94 -3.04 -10.02
N GLU A 187 -7.83 -2.39 -11.19
CA GLU A 187 -7.97 -0.94 -11.32
C GLU A 187 -9.36 -0.44 -10.89
N GLU A 188 -10.42 -1.19 -11.22
CA GLU A 188 -11.80 -0.88 -10.81
C GLU A 188 -11.98 -1.00 -9.30
N ILE A 189 -11.43 -2.05 -8.68
CA ILE A 189 -11.44 -2.26 -7.22
C ILE A 189 -10.73 -1.11 -6.49
N ILE A 190 -9.55 -0.70 -6.97
CA ILE A 190 -8.81 0.43 -6.40
C ILE A 190 -9.63 1.72 -6.49
N SER A 191 -10.32 1.95 -7.61
CA SER A 191 -11.21 3.11 -7.77
C SER A 191 -12.35 3.12 -6.76
N LEU A 192 -13.02 1.98 -6.57
CA LEU A 192 -14.10 1.80 -5.58
C LEU A 192 -13.61 2.03 -4.14
N GLN A 193 -12.42 1.55 -3.80
CA GLN A 193 -11.82 1.77 -2.48
C GLN A 193 -11.54 3.26 -2.22
N ASN A 194 -10.97 3.97 -3.19
CA ASN A 194 -10.72 5.41 -3.07
C ASN A 194 -12.03 6.19 -2.88
N GLN A 195 -13.08 5.85 -3.64
CA GLN A 195 -14.40 6.46 -3.47
C GLN A 195 -14.98 6.21 -2.06
N ALA A 196 -14.77 5.02 -1.49
CA ALA A 196 -15.22 4.70 -0.14
C ALA A 196 -14.46 5.51 0.92
N LEU A 197 -13.14 5.71 0.75
CA LEU A 197 -12.32 6.54 1.63
C LEU A 197 -12.76 8.01 1.58
N ASP A 198 -13.07 8.55 0.40
CA ASP A 198 -13.58 9.92 0.27
C ASP A 198 -14.92 10.11 1.00
N ARG A 199 -15.83 9.14 0.88
CA ARG A 199 -17.10 9.16 1.62
C ARG A 199 -16.87 9.12 3.13
N LEU A 200 -15.91 8.31 3.60
CA LEU A 200 -15.57 8.23 5.01
C LEU A 200 -15.01 9.55 5.53
N ALA A 201 -14.15 10.22 4.76
CA ALA A 201 -13.60 11.53 5.12
C ALA A 201 -14.69 12.61 5.25
N ILE A 202 -15.71 12.60 4.36
CA ILE A 202 -16.87 13.49 4.47
C ILE A 202 -17.67 13.21 5.74
N LEU A 203 -17.95 11.93 6.03
CA LEU A 203 -18.69 11.54 7.24
C LEU A 203 -17.93 11.93 8.52
N GLN A 204 -16.61 11.75 8.54
CA GLN A 204 -15.77 12.15 9.65
C GLN A 204 -15.81 13.67 9.89
N LYS A 205 -15.74 14.48 8.82
CA LYS A 205 -15.90 15.93 8.91
C LYS A 205 -17.26 16.34 9.46
N HIS A 206 -18.34 15.69 9.02
CA HIS A 206 -19.68 15.94 9.54
C HIS A 206 -19.81 15.56 11.02
N ALA A 207 -19.30 14.40 11.41
CA ALA A 207 -19.31 13.97 12.81
C ALA A 207 -18.52 14.95 13.69
N GLN A 208 -17.35 15.40 13.24
CA GLN A 208 -16.56 16.41 13.94
C GLN A 208 -17.31 17.73 14.08
N ALA A 209 -17.99 18.21 13.03
CA ALA A 209 -18.79 19.42 13.10
C ALA A 209 -19.94 19.32 14.12
N ILE A 210 -20.62 18.17 14.18
CA ILE A 210 -21.68 17.91 15.16
C ILE A 210 -21.11 17.89 16.58
N LEU A 211 -19.96 17.23 16.78
CA LEU A 211 -19.31 17.19 18.10
C LEU A 211 -18.88 18.59 18.55
N VAL A 212 -18.21 19.36 17.69
CA VAL A 212 -17.79 20.75 18.00
C VAL A 212 -19.00 21.62 18.36
N GLN A 213 -20.09 21.53 17.59
CA GLN A 213 -21.33 22.27 17.91
C GLN A 213 -21.91 21.90 19.28
N ASN A 214 -21.84 20.63 19.67
CA ASN A 214 -22.39 20.17 20.95
C ASN A 214 -21.51 20.51 22.15
N PHE A 215 -20.19 20.58 21.99
CA PHE A 215 -19.26 20.89 23.08
C PHE A 215 -19.09 22.40 23.31
N GLU A 216 -19.16 23.24 22.27
CA GLU A 216 -19.13 24.71 22.45
C GLU A 216 -20.40 25.26 23.12
N LEU A 217 -21.48 24.49 23.19
CA LEU A 217 -22.72 24.88 23.86
C LEU A 217 -22.62 24.84 25.40
N HIS A 218 -21.66 24.09 25.97
CA HIS A 218 -21.62 23.84 27.42
C HIS A 218 -20.53 24.58 28.20
N GLU A 219 -19.58 25.24 27.53
CA GLU A 219 -18.44 25.89 28.21
C GLU A 219 -18.23 27.37 27.89
N TYR A 220 -19.13 28.03 27.16
CA TYR A 220 -19.04 29.48 26.94
C TYR A 220 -19.87 30.27 27.97
N PRO A 221 -19.23 30.95 28.95
CA PRO A 221 -19.86 32.00 29.75
C PRO A 221 -20.02 33.29 28.92
N ILE A 222 -20.30 33.20 27.61
CA ILE A 222 -20.59 34.40 26.81
C ILE A 222 -21.91 34.95 27.32
N PRO A 223 -21.98 36.21 27.74
CA PRO A 223 -23.25 36.86 28.03
C PRO A 223 -24.09 36.81 26.75
N ARG A 224 -25.04 35.89 26.69
CA ARG A 224 -25.99 35.83 25.57
C ARG A 224 -26.91 37.02 25.76
N PHE A 225 -26.79 38.03 24.89
CA PHE A 225 -27.74 39.12 24.89
C PHE A 225 -29.14 38.55 24.71
N PHE A 226 -30.04 38.95 25.61
CA PHE A 226 -31.44 38.60 25.52
C PHE A 226 -32.27 39.87 25.59
N ILE A 227 -33.46 39.80 24.99
CA ILE A 227 -34.47 40.82 25.10
C ILE A 227 -35.75 40.18 25.63
N ILE A 228 -36.51 40.94 26.40
CA ILE A 228 -37.80 40.52 26.92
C ILE A 228 -38.87 41.34 26.23
N LEU A 229 -39.78 40.64 25.57
CA LEU A 229 -40.88 41.24 24.83
C LEU A 229 -42.21 40.79 25.43
N PRO A 230 -43.24 41.66 25.47
CA PRO A 230 -44.58 41.25 25.88
C PRO A 230 -45.17 40.29 24.84
N VAL A 231 -45.91 39.28 25.32
CA VAL A 231 -46.61 38.32 24.46
C VAL A 231 -47.73 39.00 23.66
N ASP A 232 -48.42 39.97 24.27
CA ASP A 232 -49.52 40.70 23.65
C ASP A 232 -49.22 42.21 23.70
N GLN A 233 -48.82 42.77 22.56
CA GLN A 233 -48.52 44.20 22.44
C GLN A 233 -49.76 45.09 22.58
N THR A 234 -50.95 44.55 22.29
CA THR A 234 -52.20 45.34 22.31
C THR A 234 -52.74 45.54 23.71
N LYS A 235 -52.37 44.66 24.65
CA LYS A 235 -52.81 44.69 26.06
C LYS A 235 -51.72 45.20 27.01
N TRP A 236 -50.60 45.68 26.48
CA TRP A 236 -49.48 46.15 27.28
C TRP A 236 -49.86 47.37 28.12
N ASN A 237 -49.77 47.22 29.46
CA ASN A 237 -49.92 48.33 30.38
C ASN A 237 -48.61 48.56 31.17
N PRO A 238 -47.90 49.68 30.96
CA PRO A 238 -46.62 49.95 31.63
C PRO A 238 -46.76 50.20 33.14
N LYS A 239 -47.97 50.47 33.65
CA LYS A 239 -48.22 50.62 35.10
C LYS A 239 -48.46 49.29 35.82
N LYS A 240 -48.75 48.22 35.08
CA LYS A 240 -49.09 46.89 35.58
C LYS A 240 -48.16 45.83 34.99
N ILE A 241 -46.85 46.09 35.06
CA ILE A 241 -45.81 45.25 34.45
C ILE A 241 -45.97 43.79 34.88
N LEU A 242 -46.28 43.54 36.16
CA LEU A 242 -46.42 42.19 36.73
C LEU A 242 -47.64 41.40 36.25
N GLU A 243 -48.67 42.06 35.69
CA GLU A 243 -49.85 41.40 35.14
C GLU A 243 -49.64 40.96 33.68
N ASN A 244 -48.57 41.45 33.03
CA ASN A 244 -48.29 41.16 31.63
C ASN A 244 -47.54 39.82 31.49
N LYS A 245 -47.84 39.09 30.40
CA LYS A 245 -47.07 37.91 30.01
C LYS A 245 -45.87 38.32 29.15
N PHE A 246 -44.71 37.75 29.44
CA PHE A 246 -43.46 38.06 28.75
C PHE A 246 -42.83 36.82 28.14
N ARG A 247 -42.06 37.04 27.06
CA ARG A 247 -41.17 36.05 26.47
C ARG A 247 -39.75 36.58 26.43
N LEU A 248 -38.81 35.71 26.78
CA LEU A 248 -37.38 35.92 26.63
C LEU A 248 -36.94 35.43 25.25
N HIS A 249 -36.28 36.30 24.49
CA HIS A 249 -35.68 35.98 23.20
C HIS A 249 -34.17 36.17 23.27
N PHE A 250 -33.41 35.23 22.72
CA PHE A 250 -31.96 35.39 22.59
C PHE A 250 -31.63 36.15 21.30
N LEU A 251 -30.58 36.95 21.35
CA LEU A 251 -30.02 37.60 20.16
C LEU A 251 -28.91 36.73 19.57
N CYS A 252 -28.90 36.58 18.24
CA CYS A 252 -27.78 35.98 17.51
C CYS A 252 -26.78 37.07 17.12
N GLU A 253 -25.53 36.89 17.56
CA GLU A 253 -24.36 37.50 16.93
C GLU A 253 -23.88 36.57 15.81
N CYS A 254 -24.66 36.50 14.74
CA CYS A 254 -24.27 35.70 13.60
C CYS A 254 -23.15 36.44 12.87
N GLY A 255 -21.90 36.13 13.21
CA GLY A 255 -20.70 36.63 12.52
C GLY A 255 -20.61 36.12 11.08
N ASP A 256 -19.62 36.62 10.32
CA ASP A 256 -19.46 36.42 8.88
C ASP A 256 -19.45 34.94 8.40
N HIS A 257 -19.35 33.97 9.32
CA HIS A 257 -19.31 32.54 9.04
C HIS A 257 -20.66 31.92 8.65
N THR A 258 -21.79 32.62 8.80
CA THR A 258 -23.13 32.09 8.43
C THR A 258 -23.74 32.72 7.17
N VAL A 259 -23.08 33.70 6.55
CA VAL A 259 -23.63 34.42 5.40
C VAL A 259 -23.23 33.72 4.11
N LYS A 260 -24.21 33.12 3.42
CA LYS A 260 -24.08 32.78 1.99
C LYS A 260 -23.88 34.07 1.20
N ALA A 261 -22.63 34.48 0.99
CA ALA A 261 -22.04 35.34 -0.06
C ALA A 261 -22.91 36.42 -0.76
N SER A 262 -23.96 36.95 -0.15
CA SER A 262 -24.85 37.92 -0.78
C SER A 262 -25.20 39.04 0.18
N LYS A 263 -24.41 40.10 0.00
CA LYS A 263 -24.74 41.52 0.19
C LYS A 263 -24.77 42.04 1.63
N THR A 264 -23.82 42.97 1.83
CA THR A 264 -23.70 44.00 2.87
C THR A 264 -23.51 43.50 4.29
N SER A 265 -22.24 43.45 4.69
CA SER A 265 -21.71 43.22 6.03
C SER A 265 -22.07 44.35 7.00
N GLN A 266 -23.35 44.44 7.37
CA GLN A 266 -23.72 45.09 8.62
C GLN A 266 -23.91 43.99 9.65
N ASN A 267 -23.09 44.04 10.70
CA ASN A 267 -23.20 43.19 11.89
C ASN A 267 -24.51 43.48 12.62
N ASN A 268 -25.62 43.00 12.05
CA ASN A 268 -26.95 43.23 12.57
C ASN A 268 -27.24 42.16 13.61
N ILE A 269 -27.24 42.57 14.88
CA ILE A 269 -27.80 41.80 15.98
C ILE A 269 -29.28 41.53 15.65
N HIS A 270 -29.68 40.27 15.62
CA HIS A 270 -31.07 39.88 15.34
C HIS A 270 -31.58 38.86 16.36
N ILE A 271 -32.91 38.73 16.45
CA ILE A 271 -33.53 37.71 17.32
C ILE A 271 -33.26 36.33 16.73
N ALA A 272 -32.70 35.43 17.52
CA ALA A 272 -32.50 34.04 17.13
C ALA A 272 -33.83 33.40 16.72
N LYS A 273 -33.81 32.52 15.72
CA LYS A 273 -35.01 31.94 15.10
C LYS A 273 -35.67 30.89 16.01
N HIS A 274 -36.30 31.34 17.09
CA HIS A 274 -37.09 30.55 18.03
C HIS A 274 -38.28 31.38 18.56
N GLU A 275 -39.30 30.71 19.09
CA GLU A 275 -40.55 31.37 19.55
C GLU A 275 -40.41 32.21 20.83
N GLY A 276 -39.23 32.23 21.44
CA GLY A 276 -39.01 32.77 22.79
C GLY A 276 -39.43 31.80 23.91
N TYR A 277 -38.98 32.06 25.13
CA TYR A 277 -39.30 31.30 26.33
C TYR A 277 -40.28 32.09 27.19
N GLU A 278 -41.43 31.52 27.53
CA GLU A 278 -42.42 32.18 28.39
C GLU A 278 -41.90 32.31 29.84
N ILE A 279 -41.90 33.53 30.37
CA ILE A 279 -41.51 33.82 31.75
C ILE A 279 -42.73 33.57 32.64
N ARG A 280 -42.73 32.46 33.38
CA ARG A 280 -43.86 32.04 34.24
C ARG A 280 -44.03 32.90 35.48
N ASN A 281 -42.93 33.42 36.04
CA ASN A 281 -42.95 34.23 37.26
C ASN A 281 -42.26 35.58 37.04
N GLY A 282 -43.02 36.57 36.56
CA GLY A 282 -42.47 37.91 36.30
C GLY A 282 -41.95 38.62 37.55
N THR A 283 -42.48 38.32 38.74
CA THR A 283 -42.06 38.99 39.99
C THR A 283 -40.64 38.63 40.40
N GLU A 284 -40.16 37.41 40.09
CA GLU A 284 -38.77 37.01 40.37
C GLU A 284 -37.76 37.67 39.41
N PHE A 285 -38.23 38.08 38.25
CA PHE A 285 -37.37 38.65 37.20
C PHE A 285 -37.19 40.16 37.34
N PHE A 286 -38.19 40.87 37.86
CA PHE A 286 -38.21 42.33 37.99
C PHE A 286 -38.04 42.84 39.44
N SER A 287 -37.66 41.97 40.38
CA SER A 287 -37.43 42.30 41.80
C SER A 287 -36.09 42.98 42.05
#